data_AF-A0A5U3IGI6-F1
#
_entry.id   AF-A0A5U3IGI6-F1
#
_cell.length_a   1.000
_cell.length_b   1.000
_cell.length_c   1.000
_cell.angle_alpha   90.00
_cell.angle_beta   90.00
_cell.angle_gamma   90.00
#
_symmetry.space_group_name_H-M   'P 1'
#
loop_
_entity.id
_entity.type
_entity.pdbx_description
1 polymer ?
#
loop_
_entity_poly.entity_id
_entity_poly.type
_entity_poly.pdbx_seq_one_letter_code
_entity_poly.pdbx_strand_id
1 'polypeptide(L)' 'GELINLSDATDQAMFTMGLKIHLRQRQMKEEVDKLTDCRAVRNYVTGWPPADTTEPATAGK' A
#
# COMPACT_ATOMS: atom_id res chain seq x y z
N GLY A 1 6.12 -16.74 31.65
CA GLY A 1 5.67 -17.00 30.27
C GLY A 1 4.53 -16.08 29.91
N GLU A 2 4.80 -14.78 29.84
CA GLU A 2 3.83 -13.75 29.39
C GLU A 2 4.58 -12.71 28.54
N LEU A 3 5.78 -12.30 28.99
CA LEU A 3 6.72 -11.49 28.21
C LEU A 3 7.16 -12.15 26.88
N ILE A 4 7.32 -13.47 26.87
CA ILE A 4 7.70 -14.23 25.66
C ILE A 4 6.56 -14.16 24.63
N ASN A 5 5.30 -14.29 25.06
CA ASN A 5 4.14 -14.22 24.16
C ASN A 5 3.94 -12.82 23.56
N LEU A 6 4.24 -11.76 24.32
CA LEU A 6 4.18 -10.38 23.82
C LEU A 6 5.30 -10.09 22.80
N SER A 7 6.50 -10.64 23.02
CA SER A 7 7.61 -10.55 22.05
C SER A 7 7.22 -11.21 20.74
N ASP A 8 6.71 -12.44 20.78
CA ASP A 8 6.32 -13.19 19.58
C ASP A 8 5.18 -12.49 18.81
N ALA A 9 4.19 -11.94 19.52
CA ALA A 9 3.10 -11.18 18.90
C ALA A 9 3.61 -9.90 18.22
N THR A 10 4.61 -9.24 18.82
CA THR A 10 5.23 -8.05 18.25
C THR A 10 6.03 -8.39 17.00
N ASP A 11 6.84 -9.46 17.03
CA ASP A 11 7.61 -9.92 15.88
C ASP A 11 6.70 -10.30 14.70
N GLN A 12 5.60 -11.00 14.98
CA GLN A 12 4.60 -11.35 13.96
C GLN A 12 3.93 -10.10 13.36
N ALA A 13 3.62 -9.10 14.18
CA ALA A 13 3.04 -7.83 13.71
C ALA A 13 4.03 -7.07 12.83
N MET A 14 5.30 -6.98 13.24
CA MET A 14 6.36 -6.36 12.45
C MET A 14 6.58 -7.08 11.12
N PHE A 15 6.61 -8.42 11.13
CA PHE A 15 6.72 -9.22 9.91
C PHE A 15 5.55 -8.96 8.95
N THR A 16 4.32 -8.99 9.47
CA THR A 16 3.10 -8.72 8.70
C THR A 16 3.12 -7.33 8.07
N MET A 17 3.54 -6.32 8.83
CA MET A 17 3.69 -4.95 8.31
C MET A 17 4.80 -4.85 7.28
N GLY A 18 5.94 -5.53 7.49
CA GLY A 18 7.03 -5.62 6.54
C GLY A 18 6.59 -6.21 5.19
N LEU A 19 5.77 -7.26 5.21
CA LEU A 19 5.18 -7.84 4.00
C LEU A 19 4.23 -6.86 3.29
N LYS A 20 3.36 -6.17 4.02
CA LYS A 20 2.46 -5.16 3.43
C LYS A 20 3.23 -4.05 2.73
N ILE A 21 4.32 -3.58 3.35
CA ILE A 21 5.21 -2.57 2.75
C ILE A 21 5.87 -3.12 1.49
N HIS A 22 6.44 -4.32 1.53
CA HIS A 22 7.08 -4.95 0.37
C HIS A 22 6.13 -5.11 -0.82
N LEU A 23 4.91 -5.60 -0.56
CA LEU A 23 3.91 -5.76 -1.61
C LEU A 23 3.53 -4.43 -2.25
N ARG A 24 3.38 -3.35 -1.46
CA ARG A 24 3.08 -2.04 -2.03
C ARG A 24 4.26 -1.44 -2.78
N GLN A 25 5.48 -1.60 -2.27
CA GLN A 25 6.69 -1.17 -2.99
C GLN A 25 6.81 -1.87 -4.35
N ARG A 26 6.53 -3.17 -4.40
CA ARG A 26 6.48 -3.92 -5.65
C ARG A 26 5.40 -3.38 -6.59
N GLN A 27 4.18 -3.17 -6.10
CA GLN A 27 3.09 -2.59 -6.90
C GLN A 27 3.47 -1.20 -7.45
N MET A 28 4.07 -0.33 -6.63
CA MET A 28 4.54 0.98 -7.08
C MET A 28 5.61 0.85 -8.16
N LYS A 29 6.54 -0.11 -8.03
CA LYS A 29 7.54 -0.37 -9.06
C LYS A 29 6.89 -0.73 -10.39
N GLU A 30 5.93 -1.64 -10.37
CA GLU A 30 5.19 -2.08 -11.55
C GLU A 30 4.33 -0.95 -12.16
N GLU A 31 3.74 -0.09 -11.33
CA GLU A 31 3.00 1.09 -11.77
C GLU A 31 3.92 2.11 -12.46
N VAL A 32 5.06 2.41 -11.84
CA VAL A 32 6.07 3.33 -12.39
C VAL A 32 6.64 2.81 -13.70
N ASP A 33 6.88 1.51 -13.82
CA ASP A 33 7.38 0.89 -15.05
C ASP A 33 6.39 1.02 -16.23
N LYS A 34 5.10 1.26 -15.96
CA LYS A 34 4.07 1.52 -16.98
C LYS A 34 3.95 2.99 -17.39
N LEU A 35 4.67 3.91 -16.72
CA LEU A 35 4.63 5.34 -17.03
C LEU A 35 5.55 5.68 -18.20
N THR A 36 5.22 5.16 -19.39
CA THR A 36 6.07 5.24 -20.59
C THR A 36 5.92 6.53 -21.40
N ASP A 37 4.89 7.35 -21.12
CA ASP A 37 4.62 8.59 -21.85
C ASP A 37 4.16 9.73 -20.95
N CYS A 38 4.25 10.97 -21.46
CA CYS A 38 3.93 12.17 -20.69
C CYS A 38 2.48 12.23 -20.18
N ARG A 39 1.53 11.60 -20.87
CA ARG A 39 0.13 11.55 -20.43
C ARG A 39 -0.04 10.56 -19.29
N ALA A 40 0.59 9.39 -19.38
CA ALA A 40 0.61 8.40 -18.31
C ALA A 40 1.22 8.98 -17.03
N VAL A 41 2.37 9.66 -17.15
CA VAL A 41 3.02 10.35 -16.02
C VAL A 41 2.10 11.42 -15.41
N ARG A 42 1.46 12.25 -16.24
CA ARG A 42 0.59 13.34 -15.77
C ARG A 42 -0.65 12.85 -15.03
N ASN A 43 -1.15 11.67 -15.39
CA ASN A 43 -2.37 11.09 -14.83
C ASN A 43 -2.10 10.14 -13.65
N TYR A 44 -0.83 9.87 -13.31
CA TYR A 44 -0.50 8.98 -12.21
C TYR A 44 -0.83 9.62 -10.85
N VAL A 45 -1.68 8.97 -10.07
CA VAL A 45 -2.08 9.43 -8.73
C VAL A 45 -1.06 8.95 -7.70
N THR A 46 -0.43 9.90 -7.01
CA THR A 46 0.50 9.60 -5.93
C THR A 46 -0.24 9.38 -4.61
N GLY A 47 0.28 8.48 -3.77
CA GLY A 47 -0.29 8.16 -2.46
C GLY A 47 -0.76 6.71 -2.33
N TRP A 48 -1.26 6.37 -1.14
CA TRP A 48 -1.96 5.11 -0.92
C TRP A 48 -3.42 5.31 -1.32
N PRO A 49 -3.97 4.53 -2.27
CA PRO A 49 -5.41 4.47 -2.39
C PRO A 49 -5.97 4.05 -1.04
N PRO A 50 -7.06 4.66 -0.55
CA PRO A 50 -7.69 4.26 0.70
C PRO A 50 -7.94 2.75 0.63
N ALA A 51 -7.57 2.03 1.70
CA ALA A 51 -7.75 0.59 1.78
C ALA A 51 -9.21 0.26 1.49
N ASP A 52 -9.45 -0.28 0.30
CA ASP A 52 -10.74 -0.63 -0.31
C ASP A 52 -11.96 -0.09 0.45
N THR A 53 -12.12 1.23 0.44
CA THR A 53 -13.42 1.80 0.80
C THR A 53 -14.23 1.72 -0.47
N THR A 54 -15.10 0.74 -0.52
CA THR A 54 -16.35 0.85 -1.28
C THR A 54 -17.08 2.09 -0.76
N GLU A 55 -16.65 3.27 -1.19
CA GLU A 55 -17.39 4.51 -1.08
C GLU A 55 -17.73 4.93 -2.50
N PRO A 56 -19.02 5.00 -2.86
CA PRO A 56 -19.42 5.35 -4.20
C PRO A 56 -18.96 6.78 -4.46
N ALA A 57 -18.37 6.98 -5.63
CA ALA A 57 -18.01 8.28 -6.17
C ALA A 57 -19.11 9.30 -5.86
N THR A 58 -18.86 10.21 -4.93
CA THR A 58 -19.73 11.37 -4.77
C THR A 58 -19.38 12.33 -5.89
N ALA A 59 -20.32 12.42 -6.82
CA ALA A 59 -20.32 13.31 -7.95
C ALA A 59 -20.16 14.78 -7.53
N GLY A 60 -19.34 15.49 -8.29
CA GLY A 60 -19.57 16.89 -8.69
C GLY A 60 -19.65 17.95 -7.59
N LYS A 61 -18.64 18.83 -7.58
CA LYS A 61 -18.79 20.25 -7.95
C LYS A 61 -17.42 20.86 -8.24
#